data_AF-A0A257AN10-F1
#
_entry.id   AF-A0A257AN10-F1
#
_cell.length_a   1.000
_cell.length_b   1.000
_cell.length_c   1.000
_cell.angle_alpha   90.00
_cell.angle_beta   90.00
_cell.angle_gamma   90.00
#
_symmetry.space_group_name_H-M   'P 1'
#
loop_
_entity.id
_entity.type
_entity.pdbx_description
1 polymer ?
#
loop_
_entity_poly.entity_id
_entity_poly.type
_entity_poly.pdbx_seq_one_letter_code
_entity_poly.pdbx_strand_id
1 'polypeptide(L)'
;MSGKGKEYSFLLPLYFMLLGVIIVLSGALLIMGLKASGENTLDATIYTTLGVAGFFFAFYSIQEARKRMKLLKKKKGRIMTVIKCKKCNHVYEREFKEGDYVYKNAGDCPQCGGNSFIFLIYAFREDKKGIT
;
A
#
# COMPACT_ATOMS: atom_id res chain seq x y z
N MET A 1 -15.63 11.62 10.92
CA MET A 1 -14.98 11.96 9.63
C MET A 1 -14.71 10.69 8.80
N SER A 2 -15.75 9.93 8.45
CA SER A 2 -15.65 8.64 7.72
C SER A 2 -16.44 8.74 6.42
N GLY A 3 -15.82 9.26 5.36
CA GLY A 3 -16.51 9.47 4.07
C GLY A 3 -15.61 9.29 2.85
N LYS A 4 -14.31 9.55 2.97
CA LYS A 4 -13.37 9.46 1.83
C LYS A 4 -12.96 8.04 1.44
N GLY A 5 -13.30 7.01 2.22
CA GLY A 5 -12.87 5.63 1.96
C GLY A 5 -13.64 4.91 0.85
N LYS A 6 -14.93 5.25 0.62
CA LYS A 6 -15.78 4.54 -0.34
C LYS A 6 -15.51 4.92 -1.80
N GLU A 7 -15.15 6.18 -2.08
CA GLU A 7 -14.93 6.63 -3.47
C GLU A 7 -13.67 6.02 -4.11
N TYR A 8 -12.58 5.85 -3.35
CA TYR A 8 -11.37 5.20 -3.88
C TYR A 8 -11.53 3.67 -4.08
N SER A 9 -12.57 3.06 -3.50
CA SER A 9 -12.83 1.63 -3.63
C SER A 9 -13.31 1.25 -5.04
N PHE A 10 -13.97 2.16 -5.76
CA PHE A 10 -14.46 1.92 -7.13
C PHE A 10 -13.50 2.44 -8.21
N LEU A 11 -12.76 3.52 -7.92
CA LEU A 11 -11.78 4.09 -8.84
C LEU A 11 -10.58 3.17 -9.10
N LEU A 12 -10.15 2.41 -8.09
CA LEU A 12 -9.03 1.49 -8.21
C LEU A 12 -9.29 0.31 -9.17
N PRO A 13 -10.40 -0.46 -9.06
CA PRO A 13 -10.70 -1.52 -10.01
C PRO A 13 -10.97 -0.98 -11.42
N LEU A 14 -11.63 0.18 -11.55
CA LEU A 14 -11.83 0.83 -12.85
C LEU A 14 -10.50 1.16 -13.54
N TYR A 15 -9.53 1.68 -12.80
CA TYR A 15 -8.18 1.95 -13.32
C TYR A 15 -7.48 0.69 -13.82
N PHE A 16 -7.53 -0.42 -13.07
CA PHE A 16 -6.94 -1.69 -13.50
C PHE A 16 -7.66 -2.27 -14.73
N MET A 17 -8.98 -2.11 -14.81
CA MET A 17 -9.76 -2.49 -15.98
C MET A 17 -9.30 -1.71 -17.23
N LEU A 18 -9.20 -0.39 -17.12
CA LEU A 18 -8.72 0.47 -18.22
C LEU A 18 -7.28 0.13 -18.64
N LEU A 19 -6.39 -0.12 -17.68
CA LEU A 19 -5.02 -0.60 -17.98
C LEU A 19 -5.03 -1.94 -18.72
N GLY A 20 -5.90 -2.87 -18.33
CA GLY A 20 -6.06 -4.16 -19.01
C GLY A 20 -6.45 -3.97 -20.47
N VAL A 21 -7.41 -3.08 -20.74
CA VAL A 21 -7.82 -2.73 -22.11
C VAL A 21 -6.65 -2.16 -22.92
N ILE A 22 -5.86 -1.24 -22.35
CA ILE A 22 -4.68 -0.65 -23.01
C ILE A 22 -3.64 -1.72 -23.36
N ILE A 23 -3.38 -2.67 -22.46
CA ILE A 23 -2.42 -3.76 -22.69
C ILE A 23 -2.89 -4.68 -23.82
N VAL A 24 -4.18 -5.06 -23.81
CA VAL A 24 -4.75 -5.91 -24.87
C VAL A 24 -4.69 -5.19 -26.22
N LEU A 25 -5.03 -3.92 -26.26
CA LEU A 25 -5.04 -3.11 -27.49
C LEU A 25 -3.63 -2.89 -28.02
N SER A 26 -2.66 -2.59 -27.15
CA SER A 26 -1.23 -2.52 -27.49
C SER A 26 -0.72 -3.85 -28.05
N GLY A 27 -1.07 -4.98 -27.42
CA GLY A 27 -0.71 -6.32 -27.91
C GLY A 27 -1.31 -6.63 -29.28
N ALA A 28 -2.58 -6.30 -29.50
CA ALA A 28 -3.24 -6.48 -30.79
C ALA A 28 -2.56 -5.66 -31.90
N LEU A 29 -2.22 -4.39 -31.63
CA LEU A 29 -1.50 -3.52 -32.56
C LEU A 29 -0.11 -4.08 -32.91
N LEU A 30 0.62 -4.62 -31.92
CA LEU A 30 1.92 -5.25 -32.18
C LEU A 30 1.78 -6.47 -33.09
N ILE A 31 0.78 -7.33 -32.86
CA ILE A 31 0.52 -8.50 -33.70
C ILE A 31 0.16 -8.08 -35.13
N MET A 32 -0.68 -7.05 -35.28
CA MET A 32 -1.03 -6.52 -36.60
C MET A 32 0.17 -5.89 -37.31
N GLY A 33 1.02 -5.15 -36.59
CA GLY A 33 2.24 -4.57 -37.13
C GLY A 33 3.24 -5.61 -37.64
N LEU A 34 3.40 -6.72 -36.90
CA LEU A 34 4.26 -7.84 -37.32
C LEU A 34 3.73 -8.53 -38.58
N LYS A 35 2.40 -8.67 -38.72
CA LYS A 35 1.78 -9.23 -39.93
C LYS A 35 1.87 -8.30 -41.13
N ALA A 36 1.69 -6.99 -40.91
CA ALA A 36 1.75 -5.97 -41.96
C ALA A 36 3.18 -5.73 -42.50
N SER A 37 4.22 -6.20 -41.80
CA SER A 37 5.63 -6.01 -42.16
C SER A 37 6.04 -6.61 -43.51
N GLY A 38 5.19 -7.44 -44.13
CA GLY A 38 5.44 -8.06 -45.44
C GLY A 38 4.74 -7.38 -46.63
N GLU A 39 3.81 -6.45 -46.39
CA GLU A 39 2.93 -5.90 -47.42
C GLU A 39 3.04 -4.38 -47.51
N ASN A 40 2.68 -3.66 -46.44
CA ASN A 40 2.71 -2.19 -46.38
C ASN A 40 3.64 -1.72 -45.26
N THR A 41 4.79 -1.14 -45.64
CA THR A 41 5.79 -0.63 -44.69
C THR A 41 5.26 0.48 -43.79
N LEU A 42 4.34 1.32 -44.29
CA LEU A 42 3.71 2.39 -43.51
C LEU A 42 2.80 1.83 -42.40
N ASP A 43 1.93 0.88 -42.73
CA ASP A 43 1.02 0.25 -41.76
C ASP A 43 1.80 -0.50 -40.68
N ALA A 44 2.83 -1.26 -41.09
CA ALA A 44 3.73 -1.95 -40.19
C ALA A 44 4.41 -0.97 -39.21
N THR A 45 4.89 0.17 -39.71
CA THR A 45 5.56 1.19 -38.88
C THR A 45 4.59 1.85 -37.90
N ILE A 46 3.38 2.20 -38.34
CA ILE A 46 2.38 2.86 -37.49
C ILE A 46 1.91 1.92 -36.36
N TYR A 47 1.55 0.68 -36.68
CA TYR A 47 1.05 -0.26 -35.69
C TYR A 47 2.13 -0.69 -34.69
N THR A 48 3.36 -0.90 -35.14
CA THR A 48 4.47 -1.25 -34.24
C THR A 48 4.84 -0.11 -33.30
N THR A 49 4.94 1.13 -33.79
CA THR A 49 5.29 2.29 -32.95
C THR A 49 4.23 2.58 -31.89
N LEU A 50 2.93 2.55 -32.26
CA LEU A 50 1.83 2.71 -31.31
C LEU A 50 1.77 1.58 -30.29
N GLY A 51 1.96 0.34 -30.75
CA GLY A 51 2.03 -0.83 -29.88
C GLY A 51 3.12 -0.72 -28.83
N VAL A 52 4.34 -0.36 -29.25
CA VAL A 52 5.50 -0.17 -28.37
C VAL A 52 5.26 0.98 -27.38
N ALA A 53 4.76 2.13 -27.85
CA ALA A 53 4.46 3.28 -26.99
C ALA A 53 3.42 2.92 -25.91
N GLY A 54 2.36 2.20 -26.28
CA GLY A 54 1.34 1.71 -25.35
C GLY A 54 1.91 0.78 -24.27
N PHE A 55 2.84 -0.10 -24.65
CA PHE A 55 3.50 -0.99 -23.70
C PHE A 55 4.37 -0.24 -22.70
N PHE A 56 5.16 0.74 -23.16
CA PHE A 56 5.95 1.60 -22.28
C PHE A 56 5.07 2.40 -21.30
N PHE A 57 3.93 2.93 -21.77
CA PHE A 57 2.99 3.64 -20.93
C PHE A 57 2.35 2.73 -19.87
N ALA A 58 1.90 1.54 -20.26
CA ALA A 58 1.39 0.54 -19.34
C ALA A 58 2.46 0.13 -18.30
N PHE A 59 3.70 -0.06 -18.72
CA PHE A 59 4.80 -0.40 -17.82
C PHE A 59 5.11 0.72 -16.82
N TYR A 60 5.20 1.97 -17.29
CA TYR A 60 5.45 3.13 -16.43
C TYR A 60 4.34 3.32 -15.39
N SER A 61 3.08 3.26 -15.83
CA SER A 61 1.92 3.44 -14.96
C SER A 61 1.81 2.34 -13.89
N ILE A 62 2.12 1.08 -14.24
CA ILE A 62 2.24 -0.02 -13.28
C ILE A 62 3.35 0.26 -12.26
N GLN A 63 4.52 0.73 -12.70
CA GLN A 63 5.61 1.06 -11.79
C GLN A 63 5.23 2.17 -10.81
N GLU A 64 4.58 3.22 -11.29
CA GLU A 64 4.11 4.31 -10.44
C GLU A 64 3.05 3.82 -9.44
N ALA A 65 2.08 3.01 -9.88
CA ALA A 65 1.09 2.40 -9.03
C ALA A 65 1.75 1.53 -7.94
N ARG A 66 2.74 0.70 -8.30
CA ARG A 66 3.51 -0.11 -7.33
C ARG A 66 4.25 0.75 -6.31
N LYS A 67 4.87 1.86 -6.72
CA LYS A 67 5.53 2.80 -5.81
C LYS A 67 4.53 3.41 -4.82
N ARG A 68 3.39 3.90 -5.32
CA ARG A 68 2.32 4.48 -4.49
C ARG A 68 1.76 3.46 -3.49
N MET A 69 1.53 2.21 -3.91
CA MET A 69 1.05 1.15 -3.03
C MET A 69 2.06 0.80 -1.92
N LYS A 70 3.36 0.72 -2.24
CA LYS A 70 4.42 0.52 -1.22
C LYS A 70 4.46 1.67 -0.22
N LEU A 71 4.32 2.92 -0.69
CA LEU A 71 4.28 4.10 0.16
C LEU A 71 3.05 4.09 1.08
N LEU A 72 1.87 3.72 0.58
CA LEU A 72 0.66 3.60 1.39
C LEU A 72 0.77 2.48 2.43
N LYS A 73 1.35 1.32 2.06
CA LYS A 73 1.63 0.23 3.01
C LYS A 73 2.61 0.68 4.10
N LYS A 74 3.65 1.45 3.74
CA LYS A 74 4.61 2.02 4.69
C LYS A 74 3.98 3.08 5.63
N LYS A 75 2.96 3.81 5.16
CA LYS A 75 2.26 4.82 5.96
C LYS A 75 1.31 4.24 7.02
N LYS A 76 1.00 2.94 6.99
CA LYS A 76 0.34 2.27 8.12
C LYS A 76 1.33 2.13 9.27
N GLY A 77 1.56 3.21 10.01
CA GLY A 77 2.25 3.16 11.30
C GLY A 77 1.50 2.22 12.24
N ARG A 78 2.23 1.40 12.98
CA ARG A 78 1.65 0.56 14.03
C ARG A 78 1.38 1.45 15.24
N ILE A 79 0.19 1.37 15.82
CA ILE A 79 -0.09 2.09 17.06
C ILE A 79 0.26 1.15 18.21
N MET A 80 1.16 1.59 19.07
CA MET A 80 1.66 0.84 20.21
C MET A 80 1.05 1.40 21.49
N THR A 81 0.77 0.49 22.42
CA THR A 81 0.24 0.79 23.75
C THR A 81 1.26 0.33 24.78
N VAL A 82 1.71 1.27 25.61
CA VAL A 82 2.63 1.02 26.73
C VAL A 82 1.82 0.78 27.98
N ILE A 83 2.05 -0.34 28.66
CA ILE A 83 1.39 -0.71 29.90
C ILE A 83 2.42 -0.65 31.03
N LYS A 84 2.03 -0.03 32.16
CA LYS A 84 2.86 0.09 33.37
C LYS A 84 2.15 -0.53 34.56
N CYS A 85 2.88 -1.29 35.36
CA CYS A 85 2.38 -1.80 36.64
C CYS A 85 2.43 -0.71 37.73
N LYS A 86 1.37 -0.59 38.54
CA LYS A 86 1.34 0.33 39.69
C LYS A 86 2.21 -0.13 40.86
N LYS A 87 2.45 -1.44 40.98
CA LYS A 87 3.13 -2.06 42.13
C LYS A 87 4.65 -2.19 41.92
N CYS A 88 5.09 -2.83 40.84
CA CYS A 88 6.51 -3.11 40.58
C CYS A 88 7.14 -2.21 39.50
N ASN A 89 6.40 -1.24 38.95
CA ASN A 89 6.85 -0.38 37.85
C ASN A 89 7.28 -1.10 36.57
N HIS A 90 6.98 -2.39 36.41
CA HIS A 90 7.26 -3.13 35.17
C HIS A 90 6.51 -2.50 33.99
N VAL A 91 7.21 -2.31 32.87
CA VAL A 91 6.70 -1.71 31.64
C VAL A 91 6.83 -2.69 30.49
N TYR A 92 5.77 -2.84 29.70
CA TYR A 92 5.77 -3.64 28.47
C TYR A 92 4.86 -3.02 27.42
N GLU A 93 5.09 -3.37 26.17
CA GLU A 93 4.37 -2.82 25.02
C GLU A 93 3.56 -3.88 24.31
N ARG A 94 2.42 -3.48 23.74
CA ARG A 94 1.61 -4.32 22.85
C ARG A 94 0.99 -3.50 21.74
N GLU A 95 0.51 -4.16 20.68
CA GLU A 95 -0.30 -3.50 19.67
C GLU A 95 -1.59 -2.95 20.29
N PHE A 96 -1.98 -1.76 19.82
CA PHE A 96 -3.20 -1.07 20.21
C PHE A 96 -4.43 -1.93 19.88
N LYS A 97 -5.36 -2.01 20.83
CA LYS A 97 -6.67 -2.63 20.64
C LYS A 97 -7.75 -1.56 20.70
N GLU A 98 -8.81 -1.72 19.91
CA GLU A 98 -9.96 -0.81 19.97
C GLU A 98 -10.50 -0.72 21.41
N GLY A 99 -10.76 0.51 21.85
CA GLY A 99 -11.16 0.80 23.22
C GLY A 99 -10.00 0.94 24.22
N ASP A 100 -8.74 0.94 23.80
CA ASP A 100 -7.61 1.34 24.65
C ASP A 100 -7.57 2.87 24.82
N TYR A 101 -7.39 3.33 26.06
CA TYR A 101 -7.22 4.73 26.42
C TYR A 101 -6.22 4.87 27.56
N VAL A 102 -5.57 6.04 27.65
CA VAL A 102 -4.58 6.31 28.69
C VAL A 102 -5.24 6.23 30.08
N TYR A 103 -4.58 5.58 31.03
CA TYR A 103 -5.07 5.22 32.37
C TYR A 103 -6.16 4.14 32.45
N LYS A 104 -6.51 3.48 31.35
CA LYS A 104 -7.33 2.26 31.39
C LYS A 104 -6.64 1.16 32.20
N ASN A 105 -7.39 0.42 33.02
CA ASN A 105 -6.89 -0.77 33.70
C ASN A 105 -6.58 -1.87 32.66
N ALA A 106 -5.35 -2.36 32.65
CA ALA A 106 -4.84 -3.32 31.68
C ALA A 106 -4.76 -4.76 32.24
N GLY A 107 -5.31 -5.00 33.44
CA GLY A 107 -5.35 -6.30 34.11
C GLY A 107 -4.13 -6.53 35.00
N ASP A 108 -3.84 -7.80 35.29
CA ASP A 108 -2.79 -8.19 36.22
C ASP A 108 -1.40 -8.16 35.56
N CYS A 109 -0.41 -7.68 36.31
CA CYS A 109 0.97 -7.61 35.85
C CYS A 109 1.57 -9.03 35.75
N PRO A 110 2.22 -9.38 34.62
CA PRO A 110 2.80 -10.72 34.43
C PRO A 110 3.96 -11.03 35.39
N GLN A 111 4.58 -10.02 36.01
CA GLN A 111 5.70 -10.22 36.93
C GLN A 111 5.29 -10.31 38.40
N CYS A 112 4.23 -9.62 38.83
CA CYS A 112 3.91 -9.49 40.26
C CYS A 112 2.42 -9.65 40.61
N GLY A 113 1.55 -9.87 39.62
CA GLY A 113 0.10 -10.00 39.81
C GLY A 113 -0.61 -8.71 40.25
N GLY A 114 0.07 -7.56 40.30
CA GLY A 114 -0.55 -6.28 40.67
C GLY A 114 -1.21 -5.57 39.49
N ASN A 115 -2.17 -4.68 39.76
CA ASN A 115 -2.90 -3.96 38.72
C ASN A 115 -1.97 -3.15 37.81
N SER A 116 -2.15 -3.32 36.51
CA SER A 116 -1.48 -2.59 35.44
C SER A 116 -2.43 -1.60 34.78
N PHE A 117 -1.88 -0.56 34.15
CA PHE A 117 -2.66 0.43 33.43
C PHE A 117 -1.94 0.90 32.18
N ILE A 118 -2.70 1.39 31.21
CA ILE A 118 -2.14 1.97 29.99
C ILE A 118 -1.49 3.31 30.34
N PHE A 119 -0.19 3.42 30.14
CA PHE A 119 0.60 4.61 30.46
C PHE A 119 0.71 5.58 29.28
N LEU A 120 0.89 5.05 28.06
CA LEU A 120 1.08 5.85 26.84
C LEU A 120 0.54 5.09 25.63
N ILE A 121 0.02 5.83 24.65
CA ILE A 121 -0.31 5.31 23.32
C ILE A 121 0.40 6.18 22.30
N TYR A 122 1.18 5.56 21.42
CA TYR A 122 1.95 6.29 20.42
C TYR A 122 1.91 5.59 19.06
N ALA A 123 2.07 6.38 17.99
CA ALA A 123 2.20 5.86 16.63
C ALA A 123 3.67 5.53 16.37
N PHE A 124 4.01 4.24 16.30
CA PHE A 124 5.30 3.78 15.84
C PHE A 124 5.36 3.89 14.31
N ARG A 125 6.29 4.70 13.82
CA ARG A 125 6.67 4.72 12.41
C ARG A 125 7.96 3.92 12.32
N GLU A 126 8.02 2.93 11.44
CA GLU A 126 9.29 2.38 11.00
C GLU A 126 9.98 3.44 10.13
N ASP A 127 10.54 4.46 10.77
CA ASP A 127 11.62 5.22 10.19
C ASP A 127 12.75 4.25 9.88
N LYS A 128 13.31 4.41 8.68
CA LYS A 128 14.38 3.53 8.21
C LYS A 128 15.45 3.55 9.30
N LYS A 129 15.89 2.36 9.75
CA LYS A 129 17.13 2.19 10.52
C LYS A 129 18.12 3.25 10.08
N GLY A 130 18.59 4.06 11.03
CA GLY A 130 19.64 5.02 10.80
C GLY A 130 20.74 4.34 10.00
N ILE A 131 20.99 4.88 8.81
CA ILE A 131 22.25 4.66 8.13
C ILE A 131 23.25 5.45 8.98
N THR A 132 23.84 4.79 9.96
CA THR A 132 25.13 5.18 10.53
C THR A 132 26.23 4.58 9.68
#